data_AF-A0A6L9QJF0-F1
#
_entry.id   AF-A0A6L9QJF0-F1
#
_cell.length_a   1.000
_cell.length_b   1.000
_cell.length_c   1.000
_cell.angle_alpha   90.00
_cell.angle_beta   90.00
_cell.angle_gamma   90.00
#
_symmetry.space_group_name_H-M   'P 1'
#
loop_
_entity.id
_entity.type
_entity.pdbx_description
1 polymer ?
#
loop_
_entity_poly.entity_id
_entity_poly.type
_entity_poly.pdbx_seq_one_letter_code
_entity_poly.pdbx_strand_id
1 'polypeptide(L)'
;HEPGGPAERRPSALVELPVGASEDRLAGSLDVERALTEGVKAFEPGLLAAAHRGVLYVDEVNLLHDHLVDLLLDAAALGTCYVERESLSIRHAARFLLVGTMNPEEGELRPQLLDRFGLTVEVRASREPRERAEVVRRRLAFEADPEAFAARWA
;
A
#
# COMPACT_ATOMS: atom_id res chain seq x y z
N HIS A 1 6.54 12.84 -14.88
CA HIS A 1 8.00 12.99 -14.85
C HIS A 1 8.53 12.78 -16.26
N GLU A 2 9.16 13.80 -16.85
CA GLU A 2 9.89 13.62 -18.10
C GLU A 2 11.16 12.78 -17.84
N PRO A 3 11.49 11.82 -18.73
CA PRO A 3 12.75 11.09 -18.63
C PRO A 3 13.93 12.05 -18.84
N GLY A 4 14.89 12.07 -17.90
CA GLY A 4 16.12 12.87 -17.99
C GLY A 4 16.20 14.10 -17.05
N GLY A 5 15.16 14.37 -16.27
CA GLY A 5 15.22 15.37 -15.20
C GLY A 5 16.12 14.96 -14.02
N PRO A 6 16.51 15.91 -13.15
CA PRO A 6 17.32 15.61 -11.97
C PRO A 6 16.68 14.52 -11.11
N ALA A 7 17.46 13.48 -10.79
CA ALA A 7 17.03 12.36 -9.99
C ALA A 7 17.38 12.60 -8.52
N GLU A 8 16.37 12.65 -7.66
CA GLU A 8 16.54 12.73 -6.22
C GLU A 8 16.30 11.36 -5.59
N ARG A 9 17.17 10.97 -4.64
CA ARG A 9 16.94 9.82 -3.77
C ARG A 9 16.21 10.29 -2.52
N ARG A 10 15.09 9.65 -2.23
CA ARG A 10 14.31 9.82 -1.01
C ARG A 10 13.94 8.45 -0.44
N PRO A 11 13.67 8.33 0.87
CA PRO A 11 13.08 7.12 1.44
C PRO A 11 11.81 6.71 0.68
N SER A 12 11.66 5.40 0.48
CA SER A 12 10.43 4.84 -0.08
C SER A 12 9.30 4.98 0.93
N ALA A 13 8.14 5.49 0.51
CA ALA A 13 6.96 5.52 1.36
C ALA A 13 6.40 4.11 1.51
N LEU A 14 6.09 3.70 2.75
CA LEU A 14 5.25 2.54 3.05
C LEU A 14 3.89 3.09 3.46
N VAL A 15 2.86 2.79 2.68
CA VAL A 15 1.50 3.25 2.90
C VAL A 15 0.62 2.04 3.17
N GLU A 16 -0.16 2.08 4.23
CA GLU A 16 -1.08 1.00 4.60
C GLU A 16 -2.49 1.31 4.13
N LEU A 17 -3.14 0.33 3.50
CA LEU A 17 -4.55 0.37 3.12
C LEU A 17 -5.38 -0.38 4.18
N PRO A 18 -6.21 0.31 4.96
CA PRO A 18 -7.11 -0.37 5.89
C PRO A 18 -8.23 -1.10 5.11
N VAL A 19 -8.64 -2.26 5.61
CA VAL A 19 -9.69 -3.10 5.02
C VAL A 19 -11.01 -2.32 4.79
N GLY A 20 -11.35 -1.43 5.73
CA GLY A 20 -12.54 -0.58 5.66
C GLY A 20 -12.36 0.77 4.96
N ALA A 21 -11.33 0.93 4.12
CA ALA A 21 -11.14 2.17 3.37
C ALA A 21 -12.33 2.44 2.43
N SER A 22 -12.64 3.72 2.22
CA SER A 22 -13.52 4.13 1.14
C SER A 22 -12.73 4.26 -0.16
N GLU A 23 -13.44 4.24 -1.29
CA GLU A 23 -12.86 4.55 -2.61
C GLU A 23 -12.20 5.94 -2.62
N ASP A 24 -12.86 6.92 -2.02
CA ASP A 24 -12.36 8.29 -1.88
C ASP A 24 -11.05 8.35 -1.09
N ARG A 25 -10.89 7.52 -0.04
CA ARG A 25 -9.62 7.45 0.69
C ARG A 25 -8.51 6.79 -0.14
N LEU A 26 -8.85 5.82 -0.99
CA LEU A 26 -7.90 5.10 -1.83
C LEU A 26 -7.44 5.94 -3.03
N ALA A 27 -8.39 6.45 -3.82
CA ALA A 27 -8.16 7.19 -5.05
C ALA A 27 -7.93 8.69 -4.82
N GLY A 28 -8.58 9.26 -3.80
CA GLY A 28 -8.62 10.70 -3.53
C GLY A 28 -10.03 11.27 -3.67
N SER A 29 -10.27 12.40 -3.03
CA SER A 29 -11.56 13.10 -2.97
C SER A 29 -11.44 14.54 -3.46
N LEU A 30 -12.59 15.19 -3.60
CA LEU A 30 -12.66 16.64 -3.77
C LEU A 30 -12.94 17.28 -2.41
N ASP A 31 -12.18 18.32 -2.06
CA ASP A 31 -12.50 19.19 -0.94
C ASP A 31 -13.69 20.09 -1.32
N VAL A 32 -14.89 19.64 -0.94
CA VAL A 32 -16.15 20.34 -1.20
C VAL A 32 -16.23 21.63 -0.37
N GLU A 33 -15.67 21.67 0.83
CA GLU A 33 -15.70 22.86 1.68
C GLU A 33 -14.92 24.01 1.04
N ARG A 34 -13.71 23.76 0.54
CA ARG A 34 -12.93 24.77 -0.21
C ARG A 34 -13.58 25.12 -1.54
N ALA A 35 -14.20 24.16 -2.22
CA ALA A 35 -14.92 24.43 -3.46
C ALA A 35 -16.09 25.41 -3.24
N LEU A 36 -16.80 25.30 -2.11
CA LEU A 36 -17.93 26.15 -1.77
C LEU A 36 -17.53 27.50 -1.15
N THR A 37 -16.49 27.52 -0.32
CA THR A 37 -16.07 28.73 0.41
C THR A 37 -15.10 29.61 -0.38
N GLU A 38 -14.15 29.00 -1.08
CA GLU A 38 -13.11 29.69 -1.85
C GLU A 38 -13.42 29.73 -3.36
N GLY A 39 -14.43 28.98 -3.83
CA GLY A 39 -14.71 28.81 -5.25
C GLY A 39 -13.64 27.98 -5.99
N VAL A 40 -12.73 27.33 -5.26
CA VAL A 40 -11.61 26.57 -5.80
C VAL A 40 -11.84 25.08 -5.60
N LYS A 41 -11.97 24.34 -6.70
CA LYS A 41 -12.01 22.88 -6.68
C LYS A 41 -10.63 22.34 -6.30
N ALA A 42 -10.45 21.87 -5.07
CA ALA A 42 -9.18 21.35 -4.57
C ALA A 42 -9.22 19.82 -4.43
N PHE A 43 -8.39 19.13 -5.20
CA PHE A 43 -8.25 17.68 -5.10
C PHE A 43 -7.42 17.28 -3.89
N GLU A 44 -7.95 16.35 -3.11
CA GLU A 44 -7.27 15.72 -1.99
C GLU A 44 -6.71 14.36 -2.44
N PRO A 45 -5.37 14.21 -2.50
CA PRO A 45 -4.77 12.97 -2.95
C PRO A 45 -5.01 11.81 -1.97
N GLY A 46 -5.42 10.67 -2.52
CA GLY A 46 -5.64 9.44 -1.74
C GLY A 46 -4.37 8.63 -1.47
N LEU A 47 -4.57 7.42 -0.92
CA LEU A 47 -3.49 6.49 -0.59
C LEU A 47 -2.65 6.06 -1.80
N LEU A 48 -3.26 5.94 -2.99
CA LEU A 48 -2.54 5.60 -4.22
C LEU A 48 -1.53 6.69 -4.63
N ALA A 49 -1.88 7.95 -4.41
CA ALA A 49 -0.97 9.07 -4.64
C ALA A 49 0.17 9.07 -3.62
N ALA A 50 -0.16 8.82 -2.34
CA ALA A 50 0.83 8.72 -1.26
C ALA A 50 1.82 7.57 -1.48
N ALA A 51 1.36 6.43 -2.02
CA ALA A 51 2.20 5.26 -2.30
C ALA A 51 3.05 5.41 -3.56
N HIS A 52 2.91 6.50 -4.33
CA HIS A 52 3.63 6.66 -5.59
C HIS A 52 5.16 6.65 -5.39
N ARG A 53 5.82 5.73 -6.10
CA ARG A 53 7.24 5.36 -6.01
C ARG A 53 7.60 4.74 -4.66
N GLY A 54 6.64 4.08 -4.03
CA GLY A 54 6.78 3.39 -2.76
C GLY A 54 6.11 2.02 -2.75
N VAL A 55 5.67 1.62 -1.56
CA VAL A 55 4.99 0.35 -1.28
C VAL A 55 3.59 0.67 -0.76
N LEU A 56 2.58 0.01 -1.32
CA LEU A 56 1.24 -0.04 -0.75
C LEU A 56 1.05 -1.41 -0.11
N TYR A 57 0.93 -1.43 1.21
CA TYR A 57 0.67 -2.62 2.02
C TYR A 57 -0.83 -2.74 2.29
N VAL A 58 -1.36 -3.94 2.14
CA VAL A 58 -2.74 -4.27 2.46
C VAL A 58 -2.72 -5.45 3.40
N ASP A 59 -3.31 -5.27 4.58
CA ASP A 59 -3.52 -6.40 5.48
C ASP A 59 -4.77 -7.15 5.04
N GLU A 60 -4.69 -8.49 5.02
CA GLU A 60 -5.83 -9.37 4.74
C GLU A 60 -6.57 -8.98 3.45
N VAL A 61 -5.88 -9.00 2.30
CA VAL A 61 -6.45 -8.60 1.00
C VAL A 61 -7.75 -9.33 0.63
N ASN A 62 -7.97 -10.52 1.21
CA ASN A 62 -9.19 -11.31 1.06
C ASN A 62 -10.43 -10.60 1.63
N LEU A 63 -10.26 -9.65 2.56
CA LEU A 63 -11.35 -8.91 3.19
C LEU A 63 -11.70 -7.60 2.48
N LEU A 64 -10.91 -7.18 1.47
CA LEU A 64 -11.20 -5.96 0.73
C LEU A 64 -12.52 -6.07 -0.05
N HIS A 65 -13.25 -4.95 -0.09
CA HIS A 65 -14.41 -4.80 -0.95
C HIS A 65 -14.04 -4.92 -2.44
N ASP A 66 -14.93 -5.55 -3.21
CA ASP A 66 -14.75 -5.86 -4.64
C ASP A 66 -14.28 -4.65 -5.45
N HIS A 67 -14.97 -3.52 -5.29
CA HIS A 67 -14.67 -2.29 -6.04
C HIS A 67 -13.29 -1.71 -5.72
N LEU A 68 -12.77 -1.92 -4.50
CA LEU A 68 -11.42 -1.46 -4.14
C LEU A 68 -10.35 -2.37 -4.73
N VAL A 69 -10.62 -3.68 -4.80
CA VAL A 69 -9.72 -4.65 -5.45
C VAL A 69 -9.55 -4.29 -6.92
N ASP A 70 -10.65 -4.04 -7.64
CA ASP A 70 -10.59 -3.68 -9.06
C ASP A 70 -9.81 -2.38 -9.27
N LEU A 71 -10.14 -1.32 -8.54
CA LEU A 71 -9.44 -0.03 -8.59
C LEU A 71 -7.94 -0.17 -8.29
N LEU A 72 -7.59 -0.98 -7.28
CA LEU A 72 -6.22 -1.21 -6.86
C LEU A 72 -5.41 -1.93 -7.95
N LEU A 73 -5.96 -3.01 -8.50
CA LEU A 73 -5.30 -3.81 -9.53
C LEU A 73 -5.15 -3.01 -10.83
N ASP A 74 -6.14 -2.20 -11.21
CA ASP A 74 -6.06 -1.31 -12.35
C ASP A 74 -4.98 -0.24 -12.17
N ALA A 75 -4.93 0.41 -11.00
CA ALA A 75 -3.90 1.41 -10.70
C ALA A 75 -2.50 0.78 -10.69
N ALA A 76 -2.34 -0.42 -10.14
CA ALA A 76 -1.08 -1.15 -10.13
C ALA A 76 -0.62 -1.53 -11.55
N ALA A 77 -1.54 -1.95 -12.42
CA ALA A 77 -1.24 -2.32 -13.80
C ALA A 77 -0.92 -1.11 -14.69
N LEU A 78 -1.70 -0.03 -14.56
CA LEU A 78 -1.54 1.17 -15.39
C LEU A 78 -0.46 2.13 -14.86
N GLY A 79 -0.12 2.03 -13.57
CA GLY A 79 0.78 2.96 -12.89
C GLY A 79 0.22 4.37 -12.75
N THR A 80 -1.08 4.55 -12.99
CA THR A 80 -1.82 5.80 -12.84
C THR A 80 -3.21 5.52 -12.30
N CYS A 81 -3.73 6.42 -11.46
CA CYS A 81 -5.09 6.37 -10.97
C CYS A 81 -5.91 7.48 -11.65
N TYR A 82 -7.16 7.16 -11.98
CA TYR A 82 -8.15 8.07 -12.53
C TYR A 82 -9.24 8.27 -11.48
N VAL A 83 -9.56 9.52 -11.19
CA VAL A 83 -10.63 9.92 -10.27
C VAL A 83 -11.67 10.67 -11.09
N GLU A 84 -12.84 10.06 -11.24
CA GLU A 84 -13.98 10.62 -11.97
C GLU A 84 -15.16 10.83 -11.03
N ARG A 85 -15.36 12.09 -10.61
CA ARG A 85 -16.40 12.48 -9.64
C ARG A 85 -16.94 13.87 -9.98
N GLU A 86 -18.26 14.05 -9.88
CA GLU A 86 -18.93 15.37 -9.79
C GLU A 86 -18.36 16.46 -10.73
N SER A 87 -18.21 16.13 -12.02
CA SER A 87 -17.67 16.98 -13.11
C SER A 87 -16.15 17.20 -13.14
N LEU A 88 -15.37 16.45 -12.36
CA LEU A 88 -13.90 16.42 -12.40
C LEU A 88 -13.41 15.06 -12.90
N SER A 89 -12.43 15.12 -13.80
CA SER A 89 -11.63 13.96 -14.21
C SER A 89 -10.18 14.32 -13.93
N ILE A 90 -9.60 13.65 -12.92
CA ILE A 90 -8.24 13.86 -12.48
C ILE A 90 -7.46 12.59 -12.72
N ARG A 91 -6.23 12.75 -13.22
CA ARG A 91 -5.28 11.65 -13.38
C ARG A 91 -4.02 11.97 -12.62
N HIS A 92 -3.56 11.03 -11.79
CA HIS A 92 -2.27 11.15 -11.12
C HIS A 92 -1.45 9.86 -11.25
N ALA A 93 -0.13 9.99 -11.04
CA ALA A 93 0.77 8.85 -11.05
C ALA A 93 0.56 8.00 -9.80
N ALA A 94 0.61 6.68 -9.99
CA ALA A 94 0.38 5.66 -8.95
C ALA A 94 1.21 4.41 -9.24
N ARG A 95 2.50 4.57 -9.53
CA ARG A 95 3.45 3.44 -9.63
C ARG A 95 3.92 3.04 -8.24
N PHE A 96 3.55 1.86 -7.76
CA PHE A 96 3.92 1.35 -6.43
C PHE A 96 4.14 -0.17 -6.47
N LEU A 97 4.81 -0.70 -5.45
CA LEU A 97 4.83 -2.14 -5.18
C LEU A 97 3.62 -2.48 -4.30
N LEU A 98 2.76 -3.39 -4.76
CA LEU A 98 1.65 -3.92 -3.98
C LEU A 98 2.14 -5.10 -3.13
N VAL A 99 1.93 -5.03 -1.81
CA VAL A 99 2.20 -6.13 -0.88
C VAL A 99 0.90 -6.42 -0.13
N GLY A 100 0.41 -7.64 -0.28
CA GLY A 100 -0.79 -8.11 0.42
C GLY A 100 -0.44 -9.27 1.34
N THR A 101 -0.95 -9.24 2.56
CA THR A 101 -1.06 -10.44 3.39
C THR A 101 -2.44 -11.06 3.20
N MET A 102 -2.56 -12.35 3.49
CA MET A 102 -3.86 -13.01 3.56
C MET A 102 -3.85 -14.01 4.70
N ASN A 103 -5.02 -14.19 5.31
CA ASN A 103 -5.29 -15.31 6.19
C ASN A 103 -6.25 -16.26 5.47
N PRO A 104 -5.81 -17.46 5.03
CA PRO A 104 -6.68 -18.39 4.30
C PRO A 104 -7.85 -18.91 5.14
N GLU A 105 -7.78 -18.81 6.47
CA GLU A 105 -8.87 -19.18 7.38
C GLU A 105 -10.02 -18.15 7.35
N GLU A 106 -9.76 -16.92 6.91
CA GLU A 106 -10.73 -15.82 6.88
C GLU A 106 -11.42 -15.65 5.53
N GLY A 107 -11.02 -16.43 4.54
CA GLY A 107 -11.66 -16.47 3.23
C GLY A 107 -10.71 -16.86 2.11
N GLU A 108 -11.30 -17.22 0.98
CA GLU A 108 -10.55 -17.49 -0.24
C GLU A 108 -10.14 -16.18 -0.93
N LEU A 109 -8.95 -16.18 -1.50
CA LEU A 109 -8.52 -15.12 -2.41
C LEU A 109 -9.41 -15.10 -3.65
N ARG A 110 -9.81 -13.90 -4.05
CA ARG A 110 -10.55 -13.70 -5.29
C ARG A 110 -9.68 -14.05 -6.50
N PRO A 111 -10.25 -14.63 -7.57
CA PRO A 111 -9.49 -15.00 -8.77
C PRO A 111 -8.71 -13.84 -9.40
N GLN A 112 -9.22 -12.61 -9.35
CA GLN A 112 -8.53 -11.42 -9.89
C GLN A 112 -7.19 -11.15 -9.18
N LEU A 113 -7.14 -11.35 -7.86
CA LEU A 113 -5.92 -11.18 -7.09
C LEU A 113 -4.90 -12.27 -7.49
N LEU A 114 -5.35 -13.53 -7.58
CA LEU A 114 -4.49 -14.66 -7.96
C LEU A 114 -3.90 -14.50 -9.37
N ASP A 115 -4.68 -13.97 -10.31
CA ASP A 115 -4.23 -13.73 -11.69
C ASP A 115 -3.19 -12.59 -11.79
N ARG A 116 -3.25 -11.62 -10.87
CA ARG A 116 -2.46 -10.37 -10.97
C ARG A 116 -1.29 -10.27 -9.99
N PHE A 117 -1.26 -11.08 -8.93
CA PHE A 117 -0.07 -11.19 -8.10
C PHE A 117 1.03 -11.98 -8.82
N GLY A 118 2.12 -11.30 -9.16
CA GLY A 118 3.26 -11.92 -9.84
C GLY A 118 4.14 -12.79 -8.93
N LEU A 119 3.98 -12.70 -7.61
CA LEU A 119 4.73 -13.49 -6.63
C LEU A 119 3.83 -13.82 -5.44
N THR A 120 3.81 -15.10 -5.06
CA THR A 120 3.17 -15.59 -3.84
C THR A 120 4.21 -16.29 -2.97
N VAL A 121 4.28 -15.92 -1.70
CA VAL A 121 5.19 -16.51 -0.73
C VAL A 121 4.38 -17.08 0.43
N GLU A 122 4.58 -18.35 0.75
CA GLU A 122 4.01 -18.94 1.95
C GLU A 122 4.93 -18.68 3.14
N VAL A 123 4.44 -17.96 4.14
CA VAL A 123 5.18 -17.69 5.38
C VAL A 123 4.67 -18.62 6.47
N ARG A 124 5.51 -19.56 6.90
CA ARG A 124 5.19 -20.50 7.98
C ARG A 124 5.96 -20.14 9.25
N ALA A 125 5.25 -19.87 10.34
CA ALA A 125 5.88 -19.67 11.64
C ALA A 125 6.45 -21.00 12.16
N SER A 126 7.71 -20.99 12.59
CA SER A 126 8.34 -22.17 13.18
C SER A 126 7.66 -22.57 14.49
N ARG A 127 7.42 -23.87 14.65
CA ARG A 127 6.91 -24.48 15.87
C ARG A 127 8.02 -24.93 16.82
N GLU A 128 9.29 -24.88 16.41
CA GLU A 128 10.39 -25.31 17.25
C GLU A 128 10.62 -24.32 18.40
N PRO A 129 10.57 -24.76 19.68
CA PRO A 129 10.75 -23.86 20.82
C PRO A 129 12.09 -23.10 20.80
N ARG A 130 13.15 -23.72 20.27
CA ARG A 130 14.48 -23.12 20.19
C ARG A 130 14.52 -21.94 19.22
N GLU A 131 13.94 -22.10 18.04
CA GLU A 131 13.85 -21.04 17.04
C GLU A 131 12.93 -19.91 17.53
N ARG A 132 11.79 -20.24 18.15
CA ARG A 132 10.89 -19.23 18.74
C ARG A 132 11.57 -18.41 19.82
N ALA A 133 12.32 -19.06 20.71
CA ALA A 133 13.09 -18.36 21.74
C ALA A 133 14.16 -17.45 21.13
N GLU A 134 14.78 -17.86 20.03
CA GLU A 134 15.77 -17.05 19.32
C GLU A 134 15.17 -15.81 18.67
N VAL A 135 13.98 -15.91 18.05
CA VAL A 135 13.26 -14.74 17.50
C VAL A 135 12.99 -13.71 18.60
N VAL A 136 12.52 -14.14 19.77
CA VAL A 136 12.29 -13.26 20.92
C VAL A 136 13.58 -12.62 21.41
N ARG A 137 14.68 -13.38 21.54
CA ARG A 137 15.99 -12.83 21.93
C ARG A 137 16.48 -11.77 20.95
N ARG A 138 16.33 -11.99 19.65
CA ARG A 138 16.72 -11.01 18.62
C ARG A 138 15.87 -9.74 18.71
N ARG A 139 14.56 -9.88 18.94
CA ARG A 139 13.68 -8.73 19.16
C ARG A 139 14.12 -7.90 20.38
N LEU A 140 14.42 -8.55 21.50
CA LEU A 140 14.93 -7.88 22.71
C LEU A 140 16.29 -7.20 22.47
N ALA A 141 17.18 -7.84 21.71
CA ALA A 141 18.47 -7.24 21.35
C ALA A 141 18.31 -6.00 20.47
N PHE A 142 17.38 -6.04 19.51
CA PHE A 142 17.04 -4.87 18.69
C PHE A 142 16.43 -3.74 19.53
N GLU A 143 15.54 -4.06 20.48
CA GLU A 143 14.94 -3.05 21.37
C GLU A 143 15.97 -2.42 22.32
N ALA A 144 16.99 -3.18 22.73
CA ALA A 144 18.07 -2.68 23.57
C ALA A 144 19.04 -1.76 22.81
N ASP A 145 19.42 -2.13 21.58
CA ASP A 145 20.30 -1.33 20.73
C ASP A 145 20.04 -1.62 19.23
N PRO A 146 19.20 -0.78 18.57
CA PRO A 146 18.86 -0.96 17.16
C PRO A 146 20.08 -0.82 16.23
N GLU A 147 21.03 0.07 16.55
CA GLU A 147 22.19 0.35 15.69
C GLU A 147 23.20 -0.79 15.75
N ALA A 148 23.54 -1.27 16.95
CA ALA A 148 24.43 -2.42 17.12
C ALA A 148 23.80 -3.70 16.57
N PHE A 149 22.48 -3.87 16.72
CA PHE A 149 21.76 -4.97 16.10
C PHE A 149 21.87 -4.91 14.58
N ALA A 150 21.60 -3.76 13.96
CA ALA A 150 21.71 -3.59 12.52
C ALA A 150 23.14 -3.87 12.03
N ALA A 151 24.17 -3.33 12.69
CA ALA A 151 25.57 -3.56 12.33
C ALA A 151 26.00 -5.04 12.42
N ARG A 152 25.43 -5.80 13.37
CA ARG A 152 25.71 -7.23 13.54
C ARG A 152 25.10 -8.10 12.43
N TRP A 153 24.04 -7.63 11.79
CA TRP A 153 23.27 -8.39 10.79
C TRP A 153 23.24 -7.71 9.40
N ALA A 154 24.13 -6.73 9.18
CA ALA A 154 24.31 -6.01 7.91
C ALA A 154 24.97 -6.86 6.84
#